data_AF-A0A6G7XPR8-F1
#
_entry.id   AF-A0A6G7XPR8-F1
#
_cell.length_a   1.000
_cell.length_b   1.000
_cell.length_c   1.000
_cell.angle_alpha   90.00
_cell.angle_beta   90.00
_cell.angle_gamma   90.00
#
_symmetry.space_group_name_H-M   'P 1'
#
loop_
_entity.id
_entity.type
_entity.pdbx_description
1 polymer ?
#
loop_
_entity_poly.entity_id
_entity_poly.type
_entity_poly.pdbx_seq_one_letter_code
_entity_poly.pdbx_strand_id
1 'polypeptide(L)'
;MAVLLLAATAACGGDGEQEDYCASFLDRRQELSDLAARQSEAAKDGEGVDVLSPTLAAFEDLRDQAPTELRDEWDTLVFAYRDLAEAVESSGLDPVEFQVGEVPEGLDPADRKTLSRVASKLGAPRVVEAASGIEGYSAQVCEDGGEDQGGDEGGEDGAVEDAPTEEP
;
A
#
# COMPACT_ATOMS: atom_id res chain seq x y z
N MET A 1 -21.93 -11.58 43.97
CA MET A 1 -22.80 -10.68 43.17
C MET A 1 -21.98 -9.44 42.87
N ALA A 2 -21.79 -8.96 41.65
CA ALA A 2 -22.22 -9.40 40.33
C ALA A 2 -21.39 -8.57 39.33
N VAL A 3 -20.90 -9.26 38.30
CA VAL A 3 -20.57 -8.77 36.94
C VAL A 3 -19.51 -7.68 36.80
N LEU A 4 -18.29 -8.13 36.46
CA LEU A 4 -17.30 -7.41 35.66
C LEU A 4 -17.93 -7.08 34.29
N LEU A 5 -18.43 -5.85 34.16
CA LEU A 5 -18.84 -5.22 32.90
C LEU A 5 -17.71 -4.31 32.46
N LEU A 6 -16.99 -4.68 31.38
CA LEU A 6 -16.35 -3.79 30.39
C LEU A 6 -15.65 -4.59 29.27
N ALA A 7 -16.27 -5.67 28.80
CA ALA A 7 -16.04 -6.17 27.45
C ALA A 7 -16.84 -5.28 26.49
N ALA A 8 -16.28 -4.14 26.12
CA ALA A 8 -16.74 -3.36 24.98
C ALA A 8 -15.76 -3.61 23.84
N THR A 9 -15.92 -4.76 23.20
CA THR A 9 -15.43 -5.06 21.86
C THR A 9 -16.07 -4.05 20.90
N ALA A 10 -15.31 -3.02 20.55
CA ALA A 10 -15.60 -2.15 19.42
C ALA A 10 -14.31 -2.03 18.60
N ALA A 11 -13.86 -3.17 18.08
CA ALA A 11 -13.29 -3.21 16.75
C ALA A 11 -14.39 -2.68 15.82
N CYS A 12 -14.27 -1.42 15.41
CA CYS A 12 -15.23 -0.72 14.58
C CYS A 12 -14.53 -0.38 13.26
N GLY A 13 -14.25 -1.43 12.51
CA GLY A 13 -13.72 -1.44 11.15
C GLY A 13 -13.93 -2.87 10.70
N GLY A 14 -15.10 -3.15 10.12
CA GLY A 14 -15.53 -4.52 9.86
C GLY A 14 -14.53 -5.21 8.95
N ASP A 15 -14.38 -6.53 9.09
CA ASP A 15 -13.48 -7.35 8.27
C ASP A 15 -13.61 -7.02 6.78
N GLY A 16 -14.82 -6.70 6.30
CA GLY A 16 -15.06 -6.26 4.92
C GLY A 16 -14.37 -4.96 4.47
N GLU A 17 -14.21 -3.94 5.33
CA GLU A 17 -13.47 -2.72 4.94
C GLU A 17 -11.97 -2.99 4.81
N GLN A 18 -11.43 -3.89 5.63
CA GLN A 18 -10.03 -4.30 5.58
C GLN A 18 -9.76 -5.21 4.38
N GLU A 19 -10.69 -6.11 4.07
CA GLU A 19 -10.68 -6.96 2.86
C GLU A 19 -10.71 -6.10 1.58
N ASP A 20 -11.62 -5.13 1.50
CA ASP A 20 -11.74 -4.21 0.36
C ASP A 20 -10.45 -3.37 0.17
N TYR A 21 -9.89 -2.86 1.27
CA TYR A 21 -8.61 -2.15 1.24
C TYR A 21 -7.47 -3.06 0.79
N CYS A 22 -7.38 -4.28 1.33
CA CYS A 22 -6.34 -5.23 0.93
C CYS A 22 -6.44 -5.59 -0.56
N ALA A 23 -7.64 -5.90 -1.06
CA ALA A 23 -7.86 -6.21 -2.47
C ALA A 23 -7.39 -5.05 -3.37
N SER A 24 -7.75 -3.83 -3.01
CA SER A 24 -7.36 -2.62 -3.74
C SER A 24 -5.85 -2.35 -3.66
N PHE A 25 -5.24 -2.56 -2.50
CA PHE A 25 -3.79 -2.43 -2.30
C PHE A 25 -3.01 -3.42 -3.16
N LEU A 26 -3.44 -4.69 -3.21
CA LEU A 26 -2.79 -5.73 -4.01
C LEU A 26 -2.91 -5.45 -5.52
N ASP A 27 -4.09 -5.05 -5.97
CA ASP A 27 -4.33 -4.68 -7.37
C ASP A 27 -3.44 -3.51 -7.78
N ARG A 28 -3.46 -2.42 -7.00
CA ARG A 28 -2.68 -1.23 -7.32
C ARG A 28 -1.17 -1.47 -7.23
N ARG A 29 -0.72 -2.33 -6.32
CA ARG A 29 0.68 -2.79 -6.26
C ARG A 29 1.09 -3.53 -7.54
N GLN A 30 0.21 -4.39 -8.08
CA GLN A 30 0.47 -5.07 -9.35
C GLN A 30 0.58 -4.07 -10.50
N GLU A 31 -0.34 -3.10 -10.57
CA GLU A 31 -0.30 -2.07 -11.61
C GLU A 31 0.99 -1.23 -11.56
N LEU A 32 1.45 -0.88 -10.36
CA LEU A 32 2.71 -0.17 -10.16
C LEU A 32 3.93 -1.03 -10.53
N SER A 33 3.88 -2.34 -10.26
CA SER A 33 4.93 -3.28 -10.68
C SER A 33 5.00 -3.39 -12.20
N ASP A 34 3.85 -3.50 -12.87
CA ASP A 34 3.78 -3.55 -14.32
C ASP A 34 4.24 -2.23 -14.96
N LEU A 35 3.90 -1.10 -14.35
CA LEU A 35 4.38 0.22 -14.77
C LEU A 35 5.92 0.31 -14.69
N ALA A 36 6.51 -0.13 -13.58
CA ALA A 36 7.96 -0.16 -13.41
C ALA A 36 8.65 -1.09 -14.43
N ALA A 37 8.01 -2.22 -14.75
CA ALA A 37 8.49 -3.11 -15.81
C ALA A 37 8.46 -2.42 -17.19
N ARG A 38 7.36 -1.73 -17.54
CA ARG A 38 7.25 -0.98 -18.80
C ARG A 38 8.28 0.14 -18.90
N GLN A 39 8.50 0.88 -17.81
CA GLN A 39 9.54 1.91 -17.75
C GLN A 39 10.93 1.31 -18.01
N SER A 40 11.22 0.15 -17.40
CA SER A 40 12.49 -0.55 -17.58
C SER A 40 12.71 -1.04 -19.02
N GLU A 41 11.66 -1.49 -19.71
CA GLU A 41 11.74 -1.86 -21.13
C GLU A 41 11.95 -0.62 -22.01
N ALA A 42 11.16 0.44 -21.83
CA ALA A 42 11.28 1.67 -22.60
C ALA A 42 12.69 2.29 -22.49
N ALA A 43 13.28 2.27 -21.29
CA ALA A 43 14.64 2.76 -21.07
C ALA A 43 15.70 2.00 -21.88
N LYS A 44 15.49 0.71 -22.20
CA LYS A 44 16.40 -0.08 -23.06
C LYS A 44 16.36 0.38 -24.52
N ASP A 45 15.20 0.87 -24.95
CA ASP A 45 14.96 1.36 -26.31
C ASP A 45 15.23 2.88 -26.44
N GLY A 46 15.62 3.54 -25.33
CA GLY A 46 15.85 4.99 -25.28
C GLY A 46 14.56 5.81 -25.26
N GLU A 47 13.45 5.19 -24.89
CA GLU A 47 12.13 5.80 -24.76
C GLU A 47 11.83 6.10 -23.28
N GLY A 48 10.97 7.09 -23.03
CA GLY A 48 10.46 7.41 -21.71
C GLY A 48 9.04 6.86 -21.49
N VAL A 49 8.64 6.75 -20.22
CA VAL A 49 7.26 6.45 -19.82
C VAL A 49 6.93 7.37 -18.64
N ASP A 50 5.78 8.04 -18.69
CA ASP A 50 5.28 8.75 -17.51
C ASP A 50 4.93 7.75 -16.42
N VAL A 51 5.73 7.74 -15.36
CA VAL A 51 5.49 6.93 -14.17
C VAL A 51 4.95 7.73 -13.01
N LEU A 52 5.12 9.06 -13.01
CA LEU A 52 4.78 9.90 -11.87
C LEU A 52 3.27 10.06 -11.75
N SER A 53 2.60 10.40 -12.84
CA SER A 53 1.14 10.61 -12.87
C SER A 53 0.37 9.34 -12.49
N PRO A 54 0.62 8.16 -13.09
CA PRO A 54 -0.09 6.94 -12.70
C PRO A 54 0.24 6.49 -11.27
N THR A 55 1.48 6.73 -10.79
CA THR A 55 1.84 6.44 -9.38
C THR A 55 1.08 7.34 -8.41
N LEU A 56 0.97 8.63 -8.70
CA LEU A 56 0.21 9.54 -7.86
C LEU A 56 -1.27 9.16 -7.83
N ALA A 57 -1.89 8.90 -9.00
CA ALA A 57 -3.27 8.45 -9.07
C ALA A 57 -3.48 7.18 -8.23
N ALA A 58 -2.51 6.27 -8.23
CA ALA A 58 -2.55 5.07 -7.41
C ALA A 58 -2.56 5.33 -5.91
N PHE A 59 -1.70 6.23 -5.46
CA PHE A 59 -1.65 6.57 -4.05
C PHE A 59 -2.88 7.35 -3.61
N GLU A 60 -3.46 8.18 -4.48
CA GLU A 60 -4.73 8.87 -4.20
C GLU A 60 -5.90 7.89 -4.03
N ASP A 61 -6.02 6.92 -4.94
CA ASP A 61 -7.07 5.90 -4.84
C ASP A 61 -6.93 5.05 -3.58
N LEU A 62 -5.70 4.67 -3.21
CA LEU A 62 -5.45 3.89 -1.98
C LEU A 62 -5.70 4.72 -0.73
N ARG A 63 -5.31 5.99 -0.73
CA ARG A 63 -5.58 6.94 0.36
C ARG A 63 -7.07 7.13 0.60
N ASP A 64 -7.88 7.17 -0.46
CA ASP A 64 -9.33 7.34 -0.33
C ASP A 64 -10.04 6.07 0.17
N GLN A 65 -9.45 4.89 -0.06
CA GLN A 65 -9.94 3.60 0.42
C GLN A 65 -9.32 3.17 1.76
N ALA A 66 -8.31 3.90 2.23
CA ALA A 66 -7.57 3.54 3.42
C ALA A 66 -8.45 3.59 4.68
N PRO A 67 -8.24 2.63 5.61
CA PRO A 67 -8.83 2.73 6.94
C PRO A 67 -8.33 4.00 7.64
N THR A 68 -9.10 4.47 8.64
CA THR A 68 -8.83 5.75 9.31
C THR A 68 -7.43 5.79 9.93
N GLU A 69 -6.96 4.63 10.41
CA GLU A 69 -5.66 4.39 11.03
C GLU A 69 -4.48 4.63 10.09
N LEU A 70 -4.68 4.58 8.76
CA LEU A 70 -3.64 4.84 7.76
C LEU A 70 -3.78 6.18 7.05
N ARG A 71 -4.82 6.97 7.35
CA ARG A 71 -5.08 8.20 6.59
C ARG A 71 -3.96 9.22 6.70
N ASP A 72 -3.34 9.35 7.87
CA ASP A 72 -2.28 10.32 8.10
C ASP A 72 -0.99 9.94 7.34
N GLU A 73 -0.65 8.65 7.30
CA GLU A 73 0.46 8.10 6.53
C GLU A 73 0.22 8.28 5.02
N TRP A 74 -0.96 7.92 4.55
CA TRP A 74 -1.34 8.10 3.14
C TRP A 74 -1.35 9.57 2.73
N ASP A 75 -1.89 10.47 3.56
CA ASP A 75 -1.84 11.91 3.32
C ASP A 75 -0.39 12.39 3.21
N THR A 76 0.48 11.96 4.12
CA THR A 76 1.91 12.32 4.11
C THR A 76 2.60 11.89 2.81
N LEU A 77 2.34 10.67 2.34
CA LEU A 77 2.92 10.13 1.12
C LEU A 77 2.34 10.83 -0.13
N VAL A 78 1.01 10.92 -0.23
CA VAL A 78 0.31 11.56 -1.36
C VAL A 78 0.71 13.02 -1.50
N PHE A 79 0.77 13.79 -0.42
CA PHE A 79 1.21 15.18 -0.50
C PHE A 79 2.63 15.33 -1.02
N ALA A 80 3.54 14.42 -0.66
CA ALA A 80 4.91 14.47 -1.15
C ALA A 80 5.00 14.17 -2.67
N TYR A 81 4.17 13.24 -3.17
CA TYR A 81 4.07 12.94 -4.61
C TYR A 81 3.33 14.03 -5.40
N ARG A 82 2.28 14.65 -4.83
CA ARG A 82 1.59 15.80 -5.42
C ARG A 82 2.54 16.99 -5.59
N ASP A 83 3.27 17.34 -4.54
CA ASP A 83 4.27 18.41 -4.61
C ASP A 83 5.27 18.16 -5.76
N LEU A 84 5.68 16.90 -5.96
CA LEU A 84 6.60 16.53 -7.03
C LEU A 84 5.96 16.64 -8.41
N ALA A 85 4.74 16.13 -8.60
CA ALA A 85 4.00 16.24 -9.85
C ALA A 85 3.78 17.70 -10.25
N GLU A 86 3.36 18.55 -9.30
CA GLU A 86 3.20 19.99 -9.52
C GLU A 86 4.53 20.67 -9.88
N ALA A 87 5.64 20.26 -9.28
CA ALA A 87 6.95 20.80 -9.60
C ALA A 87 7.43 20.40 -11.01
N VAL A 88 7.15 19.16 -11.44
CA VAL A 88 7.43 18.70 -12.81
C VAL A 88 6.61 19.50 -13.81
N GLU A 89 5.28 19.60 -13.61
CA GLU A 89 4.39 20.35 -14.47
C GLU A 89 4.79 21.83 -14.56
N SER A 90 5.06 22.48 -13.42
CA SER A 90 5.44 23.89 -13.37
C SER A 90 6.77 24.20 -14.05
N SER A 91 7.67 23.21 -14.14
CA SER A 91 8.95 23.35 -14.84
C SER A 91 8.83 23.25 -16.37
N GLY A 92 7.65 22.87 -16.88
CA GLY A 92 7.42 22.60 -18.30
C GLY A 92 8.13 21.34 -18.81
N LEU A 93 8.62 20.50 -17.90
CA LEU A 93 9.20 19.20 -18.23
C LEU A 93 8.09 18.23 -18.64
N ASP A 94 8.33 17.46 -19.70
CA ASP A 94 7.45 16.35 -20.05
C ASP A 94 7.55 15.26 -18.97
N PRO A 95 6.44 14.84 -18.32
CA PRO A 95 6.45 13.75 -17.35
C PRO A 95 7.07 12.45 -17.87
N VAL A 96 7.06 12.22 -19.18
CA VAL A 96 7.69 11.08 -19.85
C VAL A 96 9.23 11.13 -19.76
N GLU A 97 9.80 12.34 -19.74
CA GLU A 97 11.24 12.57 -19.59
C GLU A 97 11.68 12.66 -18.13
N PHE A 98 10.74 12.69 -17.18
CA PHE A 98 11.04 12.77 -15.76
C PHE A 98 11.39 11.39 -15.19
N GLN A 99 12.55 11.29 -14.54
CA GLN A 99 12.93 10.11 -13.75
C GLN A 99 13.27 10.53 -12.32
N VAL A 100 12.74 9.82 -11.33
CA VAL A 100 13.02 10.11 -9.93
C VAL A 100 14.51 9.90 -9.65
N GLY A 101 15.19 10.98 -9.23
CA GLY A 101 16.63 10.97 -8.94
C GLY A 101 17.51 11.41 -10.12
N GLU A 102 16.96 11.56 -11.32
CA GLU A 102 17.65 12.09 -12.50
C GLU A 102 16.93 13.35 -12.98
N VAL A 103 17.59 14.50 -12.82
CA VAL A 103 17.04 15.77 -13.27
C VAL A 103 17.51 16.05 -14.70
N PRO A 104 16.60 16.23 -15.68
CA PRO A 104 16.97 16.44 -17.08
C PRO A 104 17.89 17.65 -17.30
N GLU A 105 18.77 17.52 -18.29
CA GLU A 105 19.58 18.63 -18.78
C GLU A 105 18.69 19.68 -19.47
N GLY A 106 19.10 20.95 -19.49
CA GLY A 106 18.36 22.01 -20.17
C GLY A 106 17.29 22.75 -19.34
N LEU A 107 16.93 22.27 -18.14
CA LEU A 107 16.10 23.03 -17.20
C LEU A 107 16.80 24.31 -16.71
N ASP A 108 16.03 25.39 -16.51
CA ASP A 108 16.54 26.61 -15.87
C ASP A 108 17.08 26.29 -14.46
N PRO A 109 18.17 26.93 -14.00
CA PRO A 109 18.74 26.67 -12.69
C PRO A 109 17.76 26.80 -11.51
N ALA A 110 16.77 27.69 -11.61
CA ALA A 110 15.74 27.86 -10.59
C ALA A 110 14.80 26.65 -10.53
N ASP A 111 14.36 26.15 -11.68
CA ASP A 111 13.46 25.01 -11.79
C ASP A 111 14.17 23.73 -11.37
N ARG A 112 15.41 23.52 -11.83
CA ARG A 112 16.27 22.41 -11.37
C ARG A 112 16.39 22.39 -9.85
N LYS A 113 16.67 23.54 -9.22
CA LYS A 113 16.78 23.66 -7.77
C LYS A 113 15.45 23.35 -7.07
N THR A 114 14.34 23.76 -7.64
CA THR A 114 13.00 23.46 -7.11
C THR A 114 12.68 21.98 -7.20
N LEU A 115 12.88 21.36 -8.36
CA LEU A 115 12.65 19.95 -8.58
C LEU A 115 13.53 19.09 -7.66
N SER A 116 14.83 19.38 -7.54
CA SER A 116 15.71 18.66 -6.61
C SER A 116 15.29 18.79 -5.14
N ARG A 117 14.82 19.98 -4.73
CA ARG A 117 14.34 20.22 -3.36
C ARG A 117 13.06 19.45 -3.07
N VAL A 118 12.16 19.34 -4.05
CA VAL A 118 10.89 18.63 -3.87
C VAL A 118 11.12 17.12 -3.93
N ALA A 119 11.91 16.63 -4.89
CA ALA A 119 12.27 15.22 -4.99
C ALA A 119 12.94 14.71 -3.70
N SER A 120 13.79 15.53 -3.06
CA SER A 120 14.41 15.12 -1.79
C SER A 120 13.42 15.00 -0.62
N LYS A 121 12.21 15.56 -0.71
CA LYS A 121 11.17 15.36 0.29
C LYS A 121 10.68 13.92 0.34
N LEU A 122 10.72 13.19 -0.78
CA LEU A 122 10.34 11.77 -0.82
C LEU A 122 11.21 10.92 0.10
N GLY A 123 12.49 11.28 0.24
CA GLY A 123 13.42 10.62 1.18
C GLY A 123 13.43 11.23 2.58
N ALA A 124 12.54 12.17 2.91
CA ALA A 124 12.48 12.74 4.24
C ALA A 124 12.02 11.68 5.26
N PRO A 125 12.55 11.67 6.50
CA PRO A 125 12.23 10.63 7.49
C PRO A 125 10.72 10.40 7.67
N ARG A 126 9.93 11.47 7.73
CA ARG A 126 8.47 11.39 7.87
C ARG A 126 7.78 10.66 6.70
N VAL A 127 8.27 10.82 5.47
CA VAL A 127 7.68 10.19 4.28
C VAL A 127 8.07 8.72 4.21
N VAL A 128 9.32 8.41 4.57
CA VAL A 128 9.80 7.03 4.68
C VAL A 128 9.07 6.27 5.79
N GLU A 129 8.86 6.91 6.94
CA GLU A 129 8.10 6.33 8.06
C GLU A 129 6.64 6.10 7.69
N ALA A 130 5.99 7.06 7.02
CA ALA A 130 4.64 6.89 6.49
C ALA A 130 4.54 5.74 5.50
N ALA A 131 5.45 5.65 4.53
CA ALA A 131 5.50 4.55 3.56
C ALA A 131 5.69 3.19 4.28
N SER A 132 6.59 3.13 5.26
CA SER A 132 6.81 1.91 6.05
C SER A 132 5.59 1.53 6.90
N GLY A 133 4.84 2.52 7.41
CA GLY A 133 3.60 2.29 8.15
C GLY A 133 2.50 1.71 7.26
N ILE A 134 2.32 2.27 6.07
CA ILE A 134 1.41 1.74 5.04
C ILE A 134 1.78 0.30 4.69
N GLU A 135 3.04 0.02 4.38
CA GLU A 135 3.49 -1.32 4.02
C GLU A 135 3.27 -2.32 5.17
N GLY A 136 3.63 -1.93 6.40
CA GLY A 136 3.48 -2.78 7.58
C GLY A 136 2.04 -3.13 7.88
N TYR A 137 1.14 -2.13 7.88
CA TYR A 137 -0.28 -2.37 8.09
C TYR A 137 -0.89 -3.19 6.94
N SER A 138 -0.56 -2.85 5.70
CA SER A 138 -1.10 -3.54 4.52
C SER A 138 -0.66 -5.00 4.48
N ALA A 139 0.56 -5.33 4.92
CA ALA A 139 1.01 -6.70 5.09
C ALA A 139 0.15 -7.44 6.12
N GLN A 140 -0.03 -6.85 7.31
CA GLN A 140 -0.85 -7.44 8.38
C GLN A 140 -2.27 -7.77 7.91
N VAL A 141 -3.01 -6.79 7.38
CA VAL A 141 -4.42 -7.02 7.01
C VAL A 141 -4.57 -7.98 5.84
N CYS A 142 -3.60 -8.01 4.92
CA CYS A 142 -3.61 -8.95 3.80
C CYS A 142 -3.18 -10.37 4.18
N GLU A 143 -2.45 -10.54 5.28
CA GLU A 143 -2.15 -11.85 5.86
C GLU A 143 -3.36 -12.37 6.65
N ASP A 144 -3.92 -11.55 7.54
CA ASP A 144 -5.04 -11.90 8.42
C ASP A 144 -6.33 -12.19 7.63
N GLY A 145 -6.61 -11.45 6.55
CA GLY A 145 -7.74 -11.70 5.64
C GLY A 145 -7.66 -13.03 4.85
N GLY A 146 -6.54 -13.76 4.97
CA GLY A 146 -6.38 -15.11 4.41
C GLY A 146 -6.83 -16.24 5.34
N GLU A 147 -7.11 -15.96 6.62
CA GLU A 147 -7.32 -16.99 7.65
C GLU A 147 -8.80 -17.44 7.82
N ASP A 148 -9.78 -16.74 7.23
CA ASP A 148 -11.22 -17.03 7.39
C ASP A 148 -11.79 -18.11 6.42
N GLN A 149 -11.00 -19.13 6.06
CA GLN A 149 -11.48 -20.32 5.32
C GLN A 149 -11.40 -21.62 6.14
N GLY A 150 -11.55 -21.53 7.46
CA GLY A 150 -11.33 -22.66 8.38
C GLY A 150 -12.37 -22.84 9.48
N GLY A 151 -13.66 -22.54 9.25
CA GLY A 151 -14.69 -22.78 10.26
C GLY A 151 -16.05 -23.18 9.67
N ASP A 152 -16.32 -24.47 9.60
CA ASP A 152 -17.68 -24.98 9.82
C ASP A 152 -17.61 -26.15 10.80
N GLU A 153 -18.38 -25.99 11.87
CA GLU A 153 -18.48 -26.83 13.04
C GLU A 153 -19.57 -27.89 12.87
N GLY A 154 -19.42 -29.06 13.50
CA GLY A 154 -20.56 -29.63 14.24
C GLY A 154 -20.98 -31.08 13.95
N GLY A 155 -21.02 -31.85 15.05
CA GLY A 155 -21.98 -32.92 15.32
C GLY A 155 -21.50 -34.35 15.01
N GLU A 156 -21.73 -35.38 15.81
CA GLU A 156 -22.35 -35.56 17.13
C GLU A 156 -22.09 -37.05 17.50
N ASP A 157 -22.02 -37.33 18.79
CA ASP A 157 -22.29 -38.58 19.52
C ASP A 157 -21.92 -39.99 18.97
N GLY A 158 -21.05 -40.65 19.74
CA GLY A 158 -21.44 -41.88 20.45
C GLY A 158 -21.15 -43.24 19.78
N ALA A 159 -20.18 -43.98 20.33
CA ALA A 159 -20.34 -45.40 20.68
C ALA A 159 -19.15 -45.89 21.52
N VAL A 160 -19.46 -46.28 22.75
CA VAL A 160 -18.70 -47.24 23.57
C VAL A 160 -18.75 -48.61 22.90
N GLU A 161 -17.66 -49.39 22.93
CA GLU A 161 -17.59 -50.85 23.15
C GLU A 161 -16.12 -51.30 22.96
N ASP A 162 -15.40 -51.54 24.05
CA ASP A 162 -15.11 -52.85 24.70
C ASP A 162 -13.85 -53.54 24.11
N ALA A 163 -12.80 -53.62 24.93
CA ALA A 163 -11.63 -54.51 24.78
C ALA A 163 -12.08 -55.99 24.90
N PRO A 164 -11.27 -57.07 24.72
CA PRO A 164 -9.79 -57.20 24.72
C PRO A 164 -9.30 -58.02 23.49
N THR A 165 -8.04 -58.43 23.26
CA THR A 165 -7.25 -59.40 24.04
C THR A 165 -5.92 -59.69 23.31
N GLU A 166 -4.86 -59.86 24.11
CA GLU A 166 -3.70 -60.75 23.98
C GLU A 166 -2.81 -60.81 22.71
N GLU A 167 -1.54 -60.53 22.97
CA GLU A 167 -0.33 -60.90 22.22
C GLU A 167 -0.14 -62.43 22.12
N PRO A 168 0.69 -62.86 21.16
CA PRO A 168 1.79 -63.74 21.55
C PRO A 168 3.18 -63.24 21.15
#